data_AF-W4KCT6-F1
#
_entry.id   AF-W4KCT6-F1
#
_cell.length_a   1.000
_cell.length_b   1.000
_cell.length_c   1.000
_cell.angle_alpha   90.00
_cell.angle_beta   90.00
_cell.angle_gamma   90.00
#
_symmetry.space_group_name_H-M   'P 1'
#
loop_
_entity.id
_entity.type
_entity.pdbx_description
1 polymer ?
#
loop_
_entity_poly.entity_id
_entity_poly.type
_entity_poly.pdbx_seq_one_letter_code
_entity_poly.pdbx_strand_id
1 'polypeptide(L)'
;MFPYKTLYILALVAITNAVPITVHNYALTPTSPPACVAKASQSLTATPTSIAVPQSTGASDDCSGYDDDDGAYNTSTSGYYARNIGGLPRIPKFNMTVVDVVTQLQRSSVMRAPLLRRAHKVIITRIAQPDLPQVAQEWQDLCLASGGDIFTNDPCVKLAGEDGINALLAGDDPCAQQDNADAMIDFANSANITNRDALVANAVAYRKHPRNALNINGIVPSTPFCQKAPRNPELQGLVNAQLDGVDLGLFGGPKFPIVAFGASGTCPFGQTPDVSTCSCN
;
A
#
# COMPACT_ATOMS: atom_id res chain seq x y z
N MET A 1 0.48 -26.14 -23.41
CA MET A 1 -0.02 -24.77 -23.61
C MET A 1 -1.47 -24.73 -23.13
N PHE A 2 -1.69 -24.65 -21.82
CA PHE A 2 -3.03 -24.61 -21.22
C PHE A 2 -3.32 -23.16 -20.80
N PRO A 3 -4.39 -22.53 -21.32
CA PRO A 3 -4.52 -21.08 -21.27
C PRO A 3 -5.30 -20.63 -20.03
N TYR A 4 -4.69 -19.74 -19.23
CA TYR A 4 -5.22 -18.49 -18.62
C TYR A 4 -6.64 -18.39 -18.01
N LYS A 5 -7.48 -19.43 -18.00
CA LYS A 5 -8.89 -19.34 -17.61
C LYS A 5 -9.15 -19.56 -16.12
N THR A 6 -8.21 -20.15 -15.38
CA THR A 6 -8.36 -20.36 -13.93
C THR A 6 -7.84 -19.18 -13.10
N LEU A 7 -6.93 -18.36 -13.67
CA LEU A 7 -6.36 -17.16 -13.01
C LEU A 7 -7.42 -16.11 -12.63
N TYR A 8 -8.56 -16.07 -13.33
CA TYR A 8 -9.53 -14.98 -13.16
C TYR A 8 -10.48 -15.18 -11.97
N ILE A 9 -10.69 -16.41 -11.50
CA ILE A 9 -11.71 -16.70 -10.49
C ILE A 9 -11.23 -16.32 -9.07
N LEU A 10 -9.94 -16.49 -8.75
CA LEU A 10 -9.40 -16.18 -7.42
C LEU A 10 -9.08 -14.68 -7.23
N ALA A 11 -8.67 -13.97 -8.30
CA ALA A 11 -8.49 -12.52 -8.24
C ALA A 11 -9.80 -11.77 -7.93
N LEU A 12 -10.95 -12.30 -8.35
CA LEU A 12 -12.27 -11.70 -8.09
C LEU A 12 -12.76 -11.91 -6.64
N VAL A 13 -12.36 -12.99 -5.96
CA VAL A 13 -12.80 -13.25 -4.57
C VAL A 13 -12.08 -12.34 -3.58
N ALA A 14 -10.80 -12.00 -3.82
CA ALA A 14 -10.05 -11.07 -2.98
C ALA A 14 -10.56 -9.60 -3.08
N ILE A 15 -11.28 -9.26 -4.16
CA ILE A 15 -11.81 -7.91 -4.40
C ILE A 15 -13.23 -7.74 -3.82
N THR A 16 -13.98 -8.82 -3.58
CA THR A 16 -15.43 -8.73 -3.29
C THR A 16 -15.85 -8.89 -1.84
N ASN A 17 -14.96 -9.32 -0.94
CA ASN A 17 -15.24 -9.32 0.50
C ASN A 17 -14.99 -7.93 1.13
N ALA A 18 -15.75 -6.93 0.69
CA ALA A 18 -15.94 -5.70 1.45
C ALA A 18 -16.86 -6.01 2.64
N VAL A 19 -16.38 -6.80 3.60
CA VAL A 19 -17.02 -6.93 4.90
C VAL A 19 -17.07 -5.51 5.48
N PRO A 20 -18.23 -5.04 5.98
CA PRO A 20 -18.28 -3.76 6.68
C PRO A 20 -17.35 -3.83 7.88
N ILE A 21 -16.19 -3.18 7.75
CA ILE A 21 -15.24 -3.04 8.84
C ILE A 21 -15.88 -2.09 9.84
N THR A 22 -16.23 -2.61 11.01
CA THR A 22 -16.63 -1.76 12.14
C THR A 22 -15.37 -1.13 12.72
N VAL A 23 -15.05 0.07 12.25
CA VAL A 23 -13.96 0.86 12.82
C VAL A 23 -14.38 1.29 14.22
N HIS A 24 -13.61 0.90 15.23
CA HIS A 24 -13.77 1.47 16.56
C HIS A 24 -13.41 2.96 16.48
N ASN A 25 -14.38 3.84 16.78
CA ASN A 25 -14.12 5.27 16.91
C ASN A 25 -13.26 5.50 18.16
N TYR A 26 -11.95 5.50 18.01
CA TYR A 26 -11.03 5.86 19.08
C TYR A 26 -11.20 7.36 19.37
N ALA A 27 -11.52 7.70 20.63
CA ALA A 27 -11.85 9.06 21.05
C ALA A 27 -10.69 10.04 20.89
N LEU A 28 -9.45 9.55 20.75
CA LEU A 28 -8.24 10.31 20.45
C LEU A 28 -7.29 9.38 19.67
N THR A 29 -6.90 9.74 18.44
CA THR A 29 -5.80 9.07 17.74
C THR A 29 -4.49 9.44 18.44
N PRO A 30 -3.62 8.48 18.79
CA PRO A 30 -2.33 8.80 19.39
C PRO A 30 -1.48 9.65 18.44
N THR A 31 -0.56 10.43 19.00
CA THR A 31 0.39 11.22 18.22
C THR A 31 1.65 10.41 17.96
N SER A 32 2.13 10.44 16.71
CA SER A 32 3.41 9.85 16.32
C SER A 32 4.55 10.47 17.16
N PRO A 33 5.47 9.67 17.75
CA PRO A 33 6.59 10.20 18.52
C PRO A 33 7.46 11.16 17.68
N PRO A 34 7.99 12.26 18.25
CA PRO A 34 8.74 13.26 17.48
C PRO A 34 9.92 12.68 16.69
N ALA A 35 10.61 11.69 17.26
CA ALA A 35 11.71 10.99 16.59
C ALA A 35 11.26 10.24 15.34
N CYS A 36 10.05 9.66 15.35
CA CYS A 36 9.48 8.95 14.21
C CYS A 36 9.09 9.91 13.09
N VAL A 37 8.48 11.05 13.45
CA VAL A 37 8.14 12.12 12.49
C VAL A 37 9.41 12.69 11.84
N ALA A 38 10.46 12.91 12.63
CA ALA A 38 11.73 13.42 12.12
C ALA A 38 12.40 12.41 11.16
N LYS A 39 12.37 11.12 11.48
CA LYS A 39 12.94 10.05 10.65
C LYS A 39 12.21 9.88 9.32
N ALA A 40 10.88 9.94 9.33
CA ALA A 40 10.08 9.92 8.10
C ALA A 40 10.41 11.11 7.18
N SER A 41 10.62 12.30 7.76
CA SER A 41 10.97 13.51 7.01
C SER A 41 12.35 13.42 6.34
N GLN A 42 13.31 12.75 6.98
CA GLN A 42 14.65 12.54 6.41
C GLN A 42 14.63 11.58 5.22
N SER A 43 13.76 10.56 5.24
CA SER A 43 13.58 9.63 4.13
C SER A 43 13.07 10.30 2.85
N LEU A 44 12.35 11.41 2.96
CA LEU A 44 11.83 12.19 1.82
C LEU A 44 12.85 13.19 1.25
N THR A 45 13.95 13.44 1.96
CA THR A 45 14.96 14.46 1.57
C THR A 45 16.20 13.83 0.92
N ALA A 46 16.31 12.50 0.92
CA ALA A 46 17.36 11.80 0.21
C ALA A 46 17.00 11.65 -1.29
N THR A 47 17.63 12.49 -2.12
CA THR A 47 17.76 12.47 -3.61
C THR A 47 16.91 13.52 -4.34
N PRO A 48 17.57 14.50 -5.00
CA PRO A 48 17.92 14.28 -6.40
C PRO A 48 19.43 14.16 -6.57
N THR A 49 19.85 13.06 -7.17
CA THR A 49 21.18 12.89 -7.75
C THR A 49 21.29 13.99 -8.80
N SER A 50 22.14 14.98 -8.54
CA SER A 50 22.56 15.92 -9.58
C SER A 50 23.19 15.10 -10.69
N ILE A 51 22.49 14.94 -11.81
CA ILE A 51 23.12 14.55 -13.07
C ILE A 51 24.07 15.70 -13.40
N ALA A 52 25.35 15.51 -13.11
CA ALA A 52 26.39 16.40 -13.57
C ALA A 52 26.41 16.32 -15.11
N VAL A 53 25.94 17.39 -15.74
CA VAL A 53 26.09 17.60 -17.19
C VAL A 53 27.58 17.83 -17.44
N PRO A 54 28.24 17.04 -18.30
CA PRO A 54 29.64 17.31 -18.65
C PRO A 54 29.72 18.59 -19.48
N GLN A 55 30.52 19.55 -19.00
CA GLN A 55 30.94 20.72 -19.76
C GLN A 55 31.71 20.28 -21.01
N SER A 56 31.20 20.62 -22.20
CA SER A 56 31.98 20.63 -23.43
C SER A 56 32.48 22.05 -23.71
N THR A 57 33.79 22.20 -23.76
CA THR A 57 34.53 23.41 -24.15
C THR A 57 34.64 23.53 -25.68
N GLY A 58 34.44 24.76 -26.20
CA GLY A 58 34.79 25.21 -27.55
C GLY A 58 33.68 25.03 -28.60
N ALA A 59 33.41 25.92 -29.54
CA ALA A 59 34.00 27.21 -29.93
C ALA A 59 32.94 28.00 -30.76
N SER A 60 33.23 29.28 -30.93
CA SER A 60 32.54 30.34 -31.70
C SER A 60 31.82 29.94 -32.99
N ASP A 61 30.65 30.55 -33.23
CA ASP A 61 30.50 31.44 -34.40
C ASP A 61 29.27 32.36 -34.30
N ASP A 62 29.45 33.47 -34.98
CA ASP A 62 28.79 34.78 -34.92
C ASP A 62 27.47 34.85 -35.70
N CYS A 63 26.64 35.85 -35.35
CA CYS A 63 25.82 36.72 -36.23
C CYS A 63 24.61 37.33 -35.47
N SER A 64 24.89 38.45 -34.79
CA SER A 64 24.17 39.74 -34.84
C SER A 64 22.66 39.84 -35.17
N GLY A 65 21.93 40.50 -34.26
CA GLY A 65 21.18 41.75 -34.55
C GLY A 65 19.64 41.69 -34.58
N TYR A 66 18.98 42.35 -33.61
CA TYR A 66 18.02 43.45 -33.82
C TYR A 66 17.36 43.88 -32.48
N ASP A 67 17.16 45.19 -32.33
CA ASP A 67 16.75 45.95 -31.14
C ASP A 67 15.27 45.88 -30.74
N ASP A 68 15.03 46.25 -29.46
CA ASP A 68 13.89 46.91 -28.79
C ASP A 68 12.43 46.47 -29.06
N ASP A 69 11.68 46.11 -28.01
CA ASP A 69 10.63 46.99 -27.43
C ASP A 69 9.97 46.41 -26.16
N ASP A 70 9.45 47.34 -25.34
CA ASP A 70 8.81 47.20 -24.04
C ASP A 70 7.36 46.64 -24.15
N GLY A 71 6.85 45.85 -23.20
CA GLY A 71 5.45 45.37 -23.31
C GLY A 71 4.93 44.32 -22.33
N ALA A 72 4.28 44.80 -21.28
CA ALA A 72 3.31 44.22 -20.34
C ALA A 72 2.66 42.83 -20.59
N TYR A 73 2.53 42.09 -19.47
CA TYR A 73 1.42 41.22 -19.04
C TYR A 73 0.40 40.73 -20.08
N ASN A 74 0.31 39.40 -20.28
CA ASN A 74 -0.94 38.66 -20.10
C ASN A 74 -0.71 37.14 -19.95
N THR A 75 -1.32 36.60 -18.91
CA THR A 75 -1.66 35.19 -18.69
C THR A 75 -2.26 34.52 -19.93
N SER A 76 -1.73 33.34 -20.30
CA SER A 76 -2.49 32.27 -20.95
C SER A 76 -1.72 30.94 -20.93
N THR A 77 -2.23 30.03 -20.10
CA THR A 77 -2.50 28.62 -20.39
C THR A 77 -1.75 28.01 -21.59
N SER A 78 -0.73 27.20 -21.29
CA SER A 78 -0.14 26.21 -22.20
C SER A 78 -0.37 24.84 -21.56
N GLY A 79 -1.02 23.84 -22.17
CA GLY A 79 -0.95 23.47 -23.58
C GLY A 79 -0.26 22.11 -23.66
N TYR A 80 -0.84 21.06 -23.08
CA TYR A 80 -0.31 19.71 -23.20
C TYR A 80 -0.55 19.17 -24.62
N TYR A 81 0.56 18.77 -25.25
CA TYR A 81 0.62 18.09 -26.54
C TYR A 81 -0.22 16.79 -26.55
N ALA A 82 -1.24 16.73 -27.40
CA ALA A 82 -1.90 15.48 -27.77
C ALA A 82 -1.50 15.11 -29.20
N ARG A 83 -0.78 13.98 -29.33
CA ARG A 83 -0.45 13.35 -30.62
C ARG A 83 -1.73 12.83 -31.28
N ASN A 84 -1.85 13.10 -32.57
CA ASN A 84 -2.90 12.56 -33.44
C ASN A 84 -2.77 11.03 -33.56
N ILE A 85 -3.82 10.32 -33.18
CA ILE A 85 -4.10 8.96 -33.67
C ILE A 85 -5.58 8.93 -34.04
N GLY A 86 -5.85 8.72 -35.33
CA GLY A 86 -7.18 8.85 -35.91
C GLY A 86 -8.12 7.69 -35.58
N GLY A 87 -9.40 8.01 -35.51
CA GLY A 87 -10.48 7.09 -35.86
C GLY A 87 -11.21 6.40 -34.71
N LEU A 88 -12.10 7.13 -34.00
CA LEU A 88 -13.29 6.55 -33.34
C LEU A 88 -14.45 7.58 -33.29
N PRO A 89 -15.73 7.14 -33.36
CA PRO A 89 -16.88 8.01 -33.59
C PRO A 89 -17.30 8.85 -32.36
N ARG A 90 -17.87 10.04 -32.65
CA ARG A 90 -18.30 11.07 -31.70
C ARG A 90 -19.35 10.58 -30.69
N ILE A 91 -19.07 10.77 -29.41
CA ILE A 91 -20.07 10.74 -28.32
C ILE A 91 -20.52 12.19 -28.04
N PRO A 92 -21.84 12.48 -27.91
CA PRO A 92 -22.32 13.82 -27.64
C PRO A 92 -21.93 14.31 -26.25
N LYS A 93 -21.46 15.57 -26.19
CA LYS A 93 -21.11 16.29 -24.96
C LYS A 93 -22.39 16.60 -24.17
N PHE A 94 -22.48 16.12 -22.93
CA PHE A 94 -23.46 16.61 -21.97
C PHE A 94 -22.95 17.91 -21.35
N ASN A 95 -23.65 19.02 -21.62
CA ASN A 95 -23.49 20.29 -20.92
C ASN A 95 -24.25 20.19 -19.59
N MET A 96 -23.53 20.22 -18.47
CA MET A 96 -24.15 20.35 -17.14
C MET A 96 -24.01 21.80 -16.67
N THR A 97 -25.09 22.57 -16.81
CA THR A 97 -25.22 23.92 -16.28
C THR A 97 -25.37 23.85 -14.75
N VAL A 98 -24.40 24.39 -14.02
CA VAL A 98 -24.50 24.61 -12.58
C VAL A 98 -25.32 25.87 -12.37
N VAL A 99 -26.53 25.73 -11.84
CA VAL A 99 -27.36 26.87 -11.40
C VAL A 99 -27.03 27.14 -9.95
N ASP A 100 -26.39 28.28 -9.72
CA ASP A 100 -26.13 28.85 -8.40
C ASP A 100 -27.39 29.60 -7.94
N VAL A 101 -27.97 29.20 -6.80
CA VAL A 101 -29.07 29.95 -6.18
C VAL A 101 -28.70 30.24 -4.73
N VAL A 102 -28.11 31.41 -4.53
CA VAL A 102 -28.07 32.09 -3.25
C VAL A 102 -29.21 33.10 -3.23
N THR A 103 -30.21 32.91 -2.37
CA THR A 103 -30.87 34.01 -1.65
C THR A 103 -31.72 33.52 -0.47
N GLN A 104 -31.20 33.79 0.72
CA GLN A 104 -31.86 34.40 1.89
C GLN A 104 -33.37 34.19 2.08
N LEU A 105 -33.74 33.56 3.20
CA LEU A 105 -34.88 34.00 4.02
C LEU A 105 -34.55 33.80 5.50
N GLN A 106 -34.33 34.92 6.19
CA GLN A 106 -34.36 35.03 7.65
C GLN A 106 -35.81 34.86 8.14
N ARG A 107 -36.03 34.03 9.18
CA ARG A 107 -36.82 34.40 10.38
C ARG A 107 -36.78 33.31 11.45
N SER A 108 -36.67 33.78 12.69
CA SER A 108 -36.44 33.08 13.94
C SER A 108 -37.48 32.02 14.29
N SER A 109 -37.01 30.92 14.89
CA SER A 109 -37.72 30.18 15.95
C SER A 109 -36.70 29.35 16.73
N VAL A 110 -36.54 29.67 18.01
CA VAL A 110 -35.71 28.92 18.96
C VAL A 110 -36.43 27.60 19.26
N MET A 111 -36.05 26.55 18.55
CA MET A 111 -36.17 25.18 19.04
C MET A 111 -34.80 24.54 18.92
N ARG A 112 -34.28 24.04 20.05
CA ARG A 112 -33.11 23.18 20.09
C ARG A 112 -33.41 21.94 19.24
N ALA A 113 -33.01 21.97 17.98
CA ALA A 113 -32.91 20.77 17.17
C ALA A 113 -31.93 19.82 17.86
N PRO A 114 -32.25 18.53 18.03
CA PRO A 114 -31.26 17.56 18.44
C PRO A 114 -30.13 17.61 17.41
N LEU A 115 -28.90 17.79 17.88
CA LEU A 115 -27.70 17.66 17.07
C LEU A 115 -27.71 16.24 16.50
N LEU A 116 -28.29 16.06 15.32
CA LEU A 116 -28.01 14.93 14.46
C LEU A 116 -26.53 15.05 14.14
N ARG A 117 -25.70 14.41 14.97
CA ARG A 117 -24.30 14.14 14.66
C ARG A 117 -24.33 13.48 13.29
N ARG A 118 -23.98 14.24 12.27
CA ARG A 118 -23.78 13.74 10.91
C ARG A 118 -22.74 12.64 11.08
N ALA A 119 -23.17 11.38 11.00
CA ALA A 119 -22.28 10.26 11.03
C ALA A 119 -21.39 10.41 9.81
N HIS A 120 -20.18 10.95 10.00
CA HIS A 120 -19.19 10.99 8.95
C HIS A 120 -18.92 9.53 8.60
N LYS A 121 -19.38 9.14 7.41
CA LYS A 121 -19.07 7.84 6.84
C LYS A 121 -17.55 7.81 6.67
N VAL A 122 -16.87 7.06 7.53
CA VAL A 122 -15.43 6.86 7.45
C VAL A 122 -15.16 6.24 6.08
N ILE A 123 -14.48 6.99 5.20
CA ILE A 123 -14.03 6.46 3.92
C ILE A 123 -12.69 5.78 4.22
N ILE A 124 -12.70 4.45 4.18
CA ILE A 124 -11.50 3.64 4.29
C ILE A 124 -11.02 3.37 2.86
N THR A 125 -9.95 4.04 2.44
CA THR A 125 -9.27 3.72 1.18
C THR A 125 -8.09 2.79 1.45
N ARG A 126 -7.92 1.78 0.60
CA ARG A 126 -6.74 0.90 0.60
C ARG A 126 -5.60 1.60 -0.15
N ILE A 127 -4.36 1.41 0.29
CA ILE A 127 -3.23 1.58 -0.64
C ILE A 127 -3.28 0.39 -1.60
N ALA A 128 -3.29 0.66 -2.90
CA ALA A 128 -3.32 -0.40 -3.89
C ALA A 128 -1.98 -1.14 -3.90
N GLN A 129 -2.01 -2.46 -3.75
CA GLN A 129 -0.86 -3.35 -3.91
C GLN A 129 -1.05 -4.14 -5.22
N PRO A 130 -0.62 -3.58 -6.37
CA PRO A 130 -0.86 -4.18 -7.68
C PRO A 130 -0.09 -5.48 -7.91
N ASP A 131 0.88 -5.77 -7.05
CA ASP A 131 1.79 -6.91 -7.10
C ASP A 131 1.23 -8.18 -6.42
N LEU A 132 0.15 -8.08 -5.64
CA LEU A 132 -0.45 -9.24 -4.97
C LEU A 132 -0.80 -10.41 -5.91
N PRO A 133 -1.34 -10.19 -7.13
CA PRO A 133 -1.55 -11.28 -8.07
C PRO A 133 -0.25 -12.00 -8.45
N GLN A 134 0.85 -11.27 -8.59
CA GLN A 134 2.16 -11.85 -8.90
C GLN A 134 2.69 -12.67 -7.71
N VAL A 135 2.58 -12.15 -6.49
CA VAL A 135 2.98 -12.89 -5.27
C VAL A 135 2.28 -14.25 -5.18
N ALA A 136 0.96 -14.28 -5.41
CA ALA A 136 0.21 -15.53 -5.41
C ALA A 136 0.59 -16.46 -6.57
N GLN A 137 0.85 -15.89 -7.75
CA GLN A 137 1.20 -16.67 -8.95
C GLN A 137 2.57 -17.34 -8.79
N GLU A 138 3.57 -16.64 -8.26
CA GLU A 138 4.93 -17.17 -8.09
C GLU A 138 4.95 -18.43 -7.22
N TRP A 139 4.17 -18.45 -6.12
CA TRP A 139 4.03 -19.65 -5.30
C TRP A 139 3.33 -20.79 -6.04
N GLN A 140 2.21 -20.49 -6.72
CA GLN A 140 1.46 -21.51 -7.47
C GLN A 140 2.32 -22.18 -8.53
N ASP A 141 3.09 -21.40 -9.29
CA ASP A 141 3.97 -21.90 -10.35
C ASP A 141 5.06 -22.81 -9.77
N LEU A 142 5.70 -22.40 -8.67
CA LEU A 142 6.72 -23.20 -7.99
C LEU A 142 6.14 -24.48 -7.39
N CYS A 143 4.96 -24.41 -6.79
CA CYS A 143 4.30 -25.55 -6.17
C CYS A 143 3.85 -26.59 -7.21
N LEU A 144 3.32 -26.14 -8.35
CA LEU A 144 3.01 -27.05 -9.46
C LEU A 144 4.29 -27.70 -10.04
N ALA A 145 5.36 -26.92 -10.17
CA ALA A 145 6.65 -27.43 -10.63
C ALA A 145 7.28 -28.44 -9.65
N SER A 146 6.90 -28.39 -8.37
CA SER A 146 7.37 -29.32 -7.33
C SER A 146 6.68 -30.69 -7.37
N GLY A 147 5.61 -30.83 -8.16
CA GLY A 147 4.75 -32.00 -8.19
C GLY A 147 3.45 -31.88 -7.39
N GLY A 148 3.12 -30.70 -6.86
CA GLY A 148 1.80 -30.41 -6.31
C GLY A 148 0.71 -30.33 -7.39
N ASP A 149 -0.55 -30.28 -6.97
CA ASP A 149 -1.73 -30.15 -7.82
C ASP A 149 -2.62 -28.96 -7.41
N ILE A 150 -3.62 -28.62 -8.23
CA ILE A 150 -4.56 -27.50 -7.99
C ILE A 150 -6.01 -27.96 -7.81
N PHE A 151 -6.25 -29.27 -7.79
CA PHE A 151 -7.58 -29.88 -7.84
C PHE A 151 -7.99 -30.49 -6.49
N THR A 152 -7.04 -30.81 -5.60
CA THR A 152 -7.29 -31.47 -4.32
C THR A 152 -7.35 -30.53 -3.12
N ASN A 153 -7.47 -29.21 -3.34
CA ASN A 153 -7.31 -28.19 -2.30
C ASN A 153 -5.89 -28.20 -1.69
N ASP A 154 -4.90 -28.51 -2.54
CA ASP A 154 -3.48 -28.65 -2.23
C ASP A 154 -2.86 -27.29 -1.77
N PRO A 155 -1.80 -27.29 -0.96
CA PRO A 155 -0.88 -26.17 -0.69
C PRO A 155 -0.65 -25.17 -1.82
N CYS A 156 -0.70 -25.56 -3.09
CA CYS A 156 -0.51 -24.65 -4.21
C CYS A 156 -1.57 -23.53 -4.25
N VAL A 157 -2.85 -23.86 -4.06
CA VAL A 157 -3.94 -22.86 -4.10
C VAL A 157 -4.15 -22.24 -2.73
N LYS A 158 -4.10 -23.05 -1.67
CA LYS A 158 -4.42 -22.59 -0.31
C LYS A 158 -3.40 -21.59 0.23
N LEU A 159 -2.10 -21.90 0.16
CA LEU A 159 -1.04 -21.07 0.74
C LEU A 159 -0.71 -19.82 -0.09
N ALA A 160 -0.93 -19.85 -1.42
CA ALA A 160 -0.81 -18.66 -2.27
C ALA A 160 -2.05 -17.77 -2.25
N GLY A 161 -3.22 -18.40 -2.32
CA GLY A 161 -4.48 -17.74 -2.59
C GLY A 161 -5.14 -17.30 -1.31
N GLU A 162 -5.98 -18.16 -0.76
CA GLU A 162 -6.82 -17.83 0.38
C GLU A 162 -6.00 -17.42 1.61
N ASP A 163 -5.13 -18.30 2.11
CA ASP A 163 -4.36 -18.01 3.33
C ASP A 163 -3.29 -16.94 3.05
N GLY A 164 -2.61 -17.04 1.91
CA GLY A 164 -1.54 -16.12 1.51
C GLY A 164 -2.01 -14.68 1.35
N ILE A 165 -3.05 -14.44 0.56
CA ILE A 165 -3.57 -13.07 0.35
C ILE A 165 -4.31 -12.56 1.59
N ASN A 166 -5.05 -13.40 2.31
CA ASN A 166 -5.75 -12.97 3.52
C ASN A 166 -4.77 -12.49 4.60
N ALA A 167 -3.66 -13.19 4.78
CA ALA A 167 -2.62 -12.82 5.75
C ALA A 167 -1.94 -11.47 5.45
N LEU A 168 -1.92 -11.05 4.18
CA LEU A 168 -1.41 -9.73 3.76
C LEU A 168 -2.42 -8.59 3.97
N LEU A 169 -3.66 -8.87 4.37
CA LEU A 169 -4.65 -7.84 4.62
C LEU A 169 -4.36 -7.08 5.91
N ALA A 170 -4.60 -5.76 5.90
CA ALA A 170 -4.37 -4.85 7.02
C ALA A 170 -5.10 -5.24 8.32
N GLY A 171 -6.21 -5.97 8.19
CA GLY A 171 -7.07 -6.38 9.29
C GLY A 171 -6.86 -7.80 9.76
N ASP A 172 -5.90 -8.54 9.21
CA ASP A 172 -5.63 -9.89 9.67
C ASP A 172 -4.66 -9.91 10.84
N ASP A 173 -4.57 -11.03 11.56
CA ASP A 173 -3.68 -11.19 12.72
C ASP A 173 -2.23 -10.77 12.39
N PRO A 174 -1.52 -10.04 13.28
CA PRO A 174 -0.12 -9.65 13.05
C PRO A 174 0.83 -10.80 12.72
N CYS A 175 0.52 -12.01 13.17
CA CYS A 175 1.31 -13.22 12.91
C CYS A 175 0.82 -14.05 11.72
N ALA A 176 -0.33 -13.75 11.11
CA ALA A 176 -0.89 -14.54 10.02
C ALA A 176 0.09 -14.74 8.85
N GLN A 177 0.80 -13.66 8.45
CA GLN A 177 1.77 -13.74 7.35
C GLN A 177 2.98 -14.60 7.70
N GLN A 178 3.45 -14.55 8.96
CA GLN A 178 4.53 -15.42 9.40
C GLN A 178 4.09 -16.88 9.45
N ASP A 179 2.88 -17.13 9.95
CA ASP A 179 2.34 -18.48 10.06
C ASP A 179 2.10 -19.12 8.68
N ASN A 180 1.67 -18.33 7.70
CA ASN A 180 1.57 -18.77 6.31
C ASN A 180 2.96 -19.03 5.70
N ALA A 181 3.94 -18.15 5.93
CA ALA A 181 5.32 -18.37 5.47
C ALA A 181 5.95 -19.62 6.08
N ASP A 182 5.67 -19.90 7.36
CA ASP A 182 6.08 -21.13 8.02
C ASP A 182 5.41 -22.35 7.38
N ALA A 183 4.11 -22.29 7.07
CA ALA A 183 3.41 -23.36 6.37
C ALA A 183 3.94 -23.59 4.94
N MET A 184 4.33 -22.53 4.24
CA MET A 184 5.01 -22.61 2.94
C MET A 184 6.35 -23.36 3.05
N ILE A 185 7.15 -23.09 4.08
CA ILE A 185 8.42 -23.80 4.30
C ILE A 185 8.18 -25.26 4.72
N ASP A 186 7.20 -25.54 5.57
CA ASP A 186 6.83 -26.91 5.94
C ASP A 186 6.43 -27.73 4.70
N PHE A 187 5.66 -27.13 3.79
CA PHE A 187 5.36 -27.74 2.49
C PHE A 187 6.63 -27.99 1.70
N ALA A 188 7.50 -26.99 1.56
CA ALA A 188 8.76 -27.13 0.82
C ALA A 188 9.67 -28.24 1.38
N ASN A 189 9.59 -28.51 2.69
CA ASN A 189 10.33 -29.56 3.39
C ASN A 189 9.66 -30.95 3.33
N SER A 190 8.46 -31.06 2.74
CA SER A 190 7.74 -32.32 2.62
C SER A 190 8.44 -33.31 1.69
N ALA A 191 8.19 -34.61 1.89
CA ALA A 191 8.72 -35.64 1.01
C ALA A 191 8.20 -35.44 -0.43
N ASN A 192 9.06 -35.74 -1.42
CA ASN A 192 8.77 -35.62 -2.86
C ASN A 192 8.76 -34.19 -3.45
N ILE A 193 9.11 -33.16 -2.68
CA ILE A 193 9.36 -31.83 -3.23
C ILE A 193 10.70 -31.80 -3.97
N THR A 194 10.66 -31.50 -5.27
CA THR A 194 11.84 -31.54 -6.15
C THR A 194 12.58 -30.21 -6.28
N ASN A 195 11.94 -29.09 -5.91
CA ASN A 195 12.45 -27.72 -6.04
C ASN A 195 12.42 -26.95 -4.70
N ARG A 196 12.65 -27.64 -3.58
CA ARG A 196 12.59 -27.12 -2.20
C ARG A 196 13.19 -25.72 -2.06
N ASP A 197 14.42 -25.52 -2.52
CA ASP A 197 15.15 -24.28 -2.29
C ASP A 197 14.46 -23.07 -2.93
N ALA A 198 13.80 -23.25 -4.09
CA ALA A 198 13.02 -22.21 -4.74
C ALA A 198 11.75 -21.87 -3.95
N LEU A 199 11.05 -22.89 -3.43
CA LEU A 199 9.87 -22.69 -2.57
C LEU A 199 10.24 -21.99 -1.25
N VAL A 200 11.32 -22.38 -0.60
CA VAL A 200 11.82 -21.73 0.62
C VAL A 200 12.21 -20.28 0.34
N ALA A 201 12.94 -20.02 -0.76
CA ALA A 201 13.28 -18.66 -1.16
C ALA A 201 12.04 -17.79 -1.41
N ASN A 202 10.99 -18.35 -2.03
CA ASN A 202 9.73 -17.66 -2.22
C ASN A 202 9.00 -17.39 -0.90
N ALA A 203 8.98 -18.35 0.04
CA ALA A 203 8.40 -18.14 1.37
C ALA A 203 9.12 -17.04 2.17
N VAL A 204 10.46 -16.97 2.06
CA VAL A 204 11.28 -15.89 2.63
C VAL A 204 10.94 -14.53 2.01
N ALA A 205 10.75 -14.48 0.68
CA ALA A 205 10.32 -13.25 0.01
C ALA A 205 8.91 -12.84 0.46
N TYR A 206 7.97 -13.78 0.51
CA TYR A 206 6.62 -13.59 1.02
C TYR A 206 6.61 -13.07 2.47
N ARG A 207 7.48 -13.59 3.35
CA ARG A 207 7.60 -13.12 4.75
C ARG A 207 7.98 -11.64 4.85
N LYS A 208 8.79 -11.16 3.92
CA LYS A 208 9.29 -9.77 3.85
C LYS A 208 8.33 -8.83 3.12
N HIS A 209 7.37 -9.38 2.37
CA HIS A 209 6.41 -8.60 1.60
C HIS A 209 5.60 -7.65 2.51
N PRO A 210 5.38 -6.38 2.12
CA PRO A 210 4.62 -5.45 2.95
C PRO A 210 3.15 -5.86 3.02
N ARG A 211 2.59 -5.82 4.23
CA ARG A 211 1.14 -5.98 4.41
C ARG A 211 0.40 -4.73 3.95
N ASN A 212 -0.85 -4.91 3.55
CA ASN A 212 -1.72 -3.81 3.18
C ASN A 212 -1.92 -2.85 4.37
N ALA A 213 -2.08 -1.57 4.08
CA ALA A 213 -2.42 -0.54 5.04
C ALA A 213 -3.64 0.27 4.57
N LEU A 214 -4.46 0.70 5.53
CA LEU A 214 -5.70 1.41 5.25
C LEU A 214 -5.62 2.84 5.77
N ASN A 215 -6.17 3.77 5.00
CA ASN A 215 -6.42 5.11 5.51
C ASN A 215 -7.60 5.08 6.49
N ILE A 216 -7.32 5.30 7.76
CA ILE A 216 -8.28 5.35 8.86
C ILE A 216 -8.32 6.80 9.34
N ASN A 217 -9.36 7.54 8.95
CA ASN A 217 -9.58 8.94 9.35
C ASN A 217 -8.42 9.88 9.01
N GLY A 218 -7.79 9.71 7.85
CA GLY A 218 -6.68 10.56 7.39
C GLY A 218 -5.28 10.06 7.79
N ILE A 219 -5.20 9.00 8.59
CA ILE A 219 -3.94 8.39 9.02
C ILE A 219 -3.81 7.03 8.35
N VAL A 220 -2.65 6.75 7.76
CA VAL A 220 -2.30 5.41 7.28
C VAL A 220 -1.26 4.83 8.24
N PRO A 221 -1.66 4.07 9.28
CA PRO A 221 -0.69 3.53 10.22
C PRO A 221 0.13 2.40 9.59
N SER A 222 1.32 2.19 10.14
CA SER A 222 2.12 0.98 9.94
C SER A 222 1.37 -0.27 10.42
N THR A 223 1.70 -1.41 9.84
CA THR A 223 1.13 -2.70 10.26
C THR A 223 1.90 -3.26 11.47
N PRO A 224 1.22 -3.74 12.53
CA PRO A 224 1.90 -4.34 13.67
C PRO A 224 2.73 -5.57 13.27
N PHE A 225 3.89 -5.73 13.91
CA PHE A 225 4.76 -6.89 13.73
C PHE A 225 4.28 -8.08 14.56
N CYS A 226 4.43 -9.29 14.01
CA CYS A 226 4.25 -10.52 14.76
C CYS A 226 5.16 -10.55 16.00
N GLN A 227 4.59 -10.95 17.14
CA GLN A 227 5.28 -11.05 18.44
C GLN A 227 5.53 -12.52 18.85
N LYS A 228 5.66 -13.40 17.85
CA LYS A 228 5.93 -14.83 18.03
C LYS A 228 7.19 -15.21 17.26
N ALA A 229 8.00 -16.11 17.83
CA ALA A 229 9.10 -16.71 17.09
C ALA A 229 8.57 -17.54 15.90
N PRO A 230 9.26 -17.52 14.74
CA PRO A 230 8.90 -18.41 13.64
C PRO A 230 9.19 -19.86 14.00
N ARG A 231 8.42 -20.79 13.40
CA ARG A 231 8.65 -22.23 13.54
C ARG A 231 9.88 -22.68 12.75
N ASN A 232 10.07 -22.13 11.55
CA ASN A 232 11.17 -22.48 10.66
C ASN A 232 12.37 -21.52 10.81
N PRO A 233 13.60 -22.05 10.87
CA PRO A 233 14.80 -21.24 11.08
C PRO A 233 15.08 -20.26 9.94
N GLU A 234 14.63 -20.56 8.72
CA GLU A 234 14.80 -19.68 7.54
C GLU A 234 14.08 -18.34 7.69
N LEU A 235 13.13 -18.22 8.61
CA LEU A 235 12.40 -16.98 8.90
C LEU A 235 12.94 -16.20 10.11
N GLN A 236 13.98 -16.70 10.79
CA GLN A 236 14.53 -16.02 11.97
C GLN A 236 15.04 -14.62 11.64
N GLY A 237 14.61 -13.63 12.42
CA GLY A 237 14.94 -12.22 12.22
C GLY A 237 14.24 -11.56 11.02
N LEU A 238 13.42 -12.29 10.26
CA LEU A 238 12.66 -11.72 9.16
C LEU A 238 11.36 -11.10 9.65
N VAL A 239 11.10 -9.89 9.16
CA VAL A 239 9.84 -9.18 9.35
C VAL A 239 9.29 -8.69 8.03
N ASN A 240 7.99 -8.42 8.01
CA ASN A 240 7.34 -7.80 6.87
C ASN A 240 7.84 -6.36 6.76
N ALA A 241 8.09 -5.92 5.54
CA ALA A 241 8.28 -4.51 5.28
C ALA A 241 7.02 -3.73 5.70
N GLN A 242 7.21 -2.43 5.94
CA GLN A 242 6.10 -1.49 6.02
C GLN A 242 5.85 -0.92 4.63
N LEU A 243 4.58 -0.71 4.29
CA LEU A 243 4.19 -0.18 3.00
C LEU A 243 4.65 1.28 2.86
N ASP A 244 5.05 1.70 1.67
CA ASP A 244 5.44 3.10 1.45
C ASP A 244 4.28 4.06 1.74
N GLY A 245 4.59 5.17 2.40
CA GLY A 245 3.62 6.22 2.73
C GLY A 245 2.82 5.99 4.02
N VAL A 246 3.10 4.94 4.80
CA VAL A 246 2.55 4.80 6.16
C VAL A 246 3.25 5.74 7.14
N ASP A 247 2.56 6.07 8.24
CA ASP A 247 3.17 6.70 9.41
C ASP A 247 3.95 5.66 10.21
N LEU A 248 5.29 5.79 10.21
CA LEU A 248 6.19 4.87 10.91
C LEU A 248 6.15 4.99 12.43
N GLY A 249 5.53 6.04 12.98
CA GLY A 249 5.35 6.19 14.42
C GLY A 249 3.98 5.78 14.93
N LEU A 250 3.07 5.36 14.05
CA LEU A 250 1.75 4.85 14.40
C LEU A 250 1.53 3.46 13.82
N PHE A 251 1.04 2.53 14.63
CA PHE A 251 0.80 1.14 14.23
C PHE A 251 -0.65 0.75 14.49
N GLY A 252 -1.26 0.00 13.59
CA GLY A 252 -2.63 -0.47 13.79
C GLY A 252 -3.29 -0.96 12.52
N GLY A 253 -4.61 -1.10 12.59
CA GLY A 253 -5.39 -1.57 11.45
C GLY A 253 -6.90 -1.54 11.75
N PRO A 254 -7.73 -1.99 10.81
CA PRO A 254 -9.18 -1.99 10.98
C PRO A 254 -9.69 -2.86 12.15
N LYS A 255 -8.94 -3.88 12.58
CA LYS A 255 -9.29 -4.77 13.70
C LYS A 255 -8.46 -4.54 14.97
N PHE A 256 -7.56 -3.56 14.98
CA PHE A 256 -6.64 -3.29 16.10
C PHE A 256 -6.66 -1.79 16.44
N PRO A 257 -6.40 -1.39 17.69
CA PRO A 257 -6.21 0.01 18.01
C PRO A 257 -5.01 0.58 17.28
N ILE A 258 -5.13 1.85 16.86
CA ILE A 258 -3.96 2.62 16.47
C ILE A 258 -3.21 2.97 17.76
N VAL A 259 -1.94 2.59 17.81
CA VAL A 259 -1.03 2.82 18.93
C VAL A 259 0.20 3.57 18.45
N ALA A 260 0.84 4.32 19.33
CA ALA A 260 2.13 4.94 19.05
C ALA A 260 3.26 3.92 19.09
N PHE A 261 4.33 4.16 18.32
CA PHE A 261 5.59 3.44 18.42
C PHE A 261 6.10 3.43 19.86
N GLY A 262 6.58 2.28 20.32
CA GLY A 262 6.90 1.99 21.72
C GLY A 262 5.93 1.03 22.39
N ALA A 263 4.73 0.85 21.83
CA ALA A 263 3.78 -0.16 22.29
C ALA A 263 4.16 -1.59 21.83
N SER A 264 3.55 -2.60 22.45
CA SER A 264 3.67 -3.99 21.99
C SER A 264 3.25 -4.12 20.53
N GLY A 265 3.99 -4.90 19.74
CA GLY A 265 3.72 -5.05 18.30
C GLY A 265 4.30 -3.95 17.41
N THR A 266 4.91 -2.90 17.98
CA THR A 266 5.53 -1.81 17.19
C THR A 266 7.01 -2.03 16.87
N CYS A 267 7.62 -3.07 17.46
CA CYS A 267 8.93 -3.59 17.09
C CYS A 267 8.86 -5.08 16.72
N PRO A 268 9.78 -5.57 15.88
CA PRO A 268 9.96 -7.00 15.63
C PRO A 268 10.04 -7.83 16.91
N PHE A 269 9.61 -9.09 16.84
CA PHE A 269 9.73 -10.03 17.95
C PHE A 269 11.17 -10.09 18.46
N GLY A 270 11.33 -10.02 19.79
CA GLY A 270 12.62 -10.05 20.47
C GLY A 270 13.39 -8.74 20.45
N GLN A 271 12.89 -7.67 19.80
CA GLN A 271 13.49 -6.34 19.82
C GLN A 271 12.77 -5.41 20.80
N THR A 272 13.52 -4.45 21.33
CA THR A 272 13.02 -3.42 22.25
C THR A 272 12.94 -2.07 21.53
N PRO A 273 11.81 -1.34 21.63
CA PRO A 273 11.69 -0.01 21.04
C PRO A 273 12.53 1.03 21.79
N ASP A 274 13.26 1.84 21.03
CA ASP A 274 13.84 3.11 21.46
C ASP A 274 13.02 4.26 20.87
N VAL A 275 12.10 4.80 21.67
CA VAL A 275 11.22 5.90 21.28
C VAL A 275 11.96 7.22 21.03
N SER A 276 13.19 7.36 21.53
CA SER A 276 14.00 8.57 21.35
C SER A 276 14.63 8.66 19.96
N THR A 277 14.84 7.51 19.31
CA THR A 277 15.45 7.39 17.98
C THR A 277 14.49 6.79 16.94
N CYS A 278 13.32 6.32 17.38
CA CYS A 278 12.37 5.56 16.57
C CYS A 278 13.05 4.34 15.91
N SER A 279 13.75 3.55 16.71
CA SER A 279 14.41 2.31 16.29
C SER A 279 14.04 1.14 17.20
N CYS A 280 14.27 -0.06 16.69
CA CYS A 280 14.12 -1.31 17.44
C CYS A 280 15.51 -1.95 17.55
N ASN A 281 15.88 -2.38 18.75
CA ASN A 281 17.21 -2.93 19.06
C ASN A 281 17.11 -4.30 19.73
#